data_AF-A0A7W3N515-F1
#
_entry.id   AF-A0A7W3N515-F1
#
_cell.length_a   1.000
_cell.length_b   1.000
_cell.length_c   1.000
_cell.angle_alpha   90.00
_cell.angle_beta   90.00
_cell.angle_gamma   90.00
#
_symmetry.space_group_name_H-M   'P 1'
#
loop_
_entity.id
_entity.type
_entity.pdbx_description
1 polymer ?
#
loop_
_entity_poly.entity_id
_entity_poly.type
_entity_poly.pdbx_seq_one_letter_code
_entity_poly.pdbx_strand_id
1 'polypeptide(L)'
;MSSIAIGHEDPLEGLDRIDWAELEHAYGEAEDVPGLLRTLRSADAKAREAAHRELSATIFHQGSRYEATPHAVPFLIRLAAAPDTPDRDQVLRLLARIAIGYDQSRLPWGVNPAEWRTEVAELQATGAEGMRRQLDAWVEAAPDDAERNRRDWQRTCYDFDRHLSEAVCGLASYDAVRAGVPALCGLLEDPDPAVRAAAAHLLGWFPEEADTALPRLLRATGREPNAIVSVGLLGGPPHIDHLRPYLEAQDPTTRCAAALALIRLGVTEPRVVMELAAAPAKGLLFLSGDLRGYAWLSLAARHDRVGVEAVDTVLSTMSRMDDLGTFTVVAAVLQLVFGRPADPLPPFPELTVRQRRAVRILADLDPRLWRWVNFTEVIRYWNLPDDLEELRAYAELPAAR
;
A
#
# COMPACT_ATOMS: atom_id res chain seq x y z
N MET A 1 -2.81 35.68 0.52
CA MET A 1 -2.29 35.10 1.78
C MET A 1 -3.32 35.35 2.87
N SER A 2 -4.28 34.43 3.04
CA SER A 2 -5.17 34.43 4.21
C SER A 2 -4.81 33.21 5.05
N SER A 3 -4.26 33.51 6.23
CA SER A 3 -3.97 32.57 7.29
C SER A 3 -5.29 32.06 7.86
N ILE A 4 -5.55 30.75 7.77
CA ILE A 4 -6.68 30.12 8.46
C ILE A 4 -6.37 30.14 9.96
N ALA A 5 -7.11 30.97 10.69
CA ALA A 5 -7.05 31.04 12.14
C ALA A 5 -7.75 29.80 12.71
N ILE A 6 -7.03 29.04 13.54
CA ILE A 6 -7.58 27.86 14.22
C ILE A 6 -8.41 28.36 15.41
N GLY A 7 -9.74 28.42 15.24
CA GLY A 7 -10.68 28.73 16.31
C GLY A 7 -12.14 28.58 15.87
N HIS A 8 -12.86 27.64 16.47
CA HIS A 8 -14.33 27.62 16.59
C HIS A 8 -15.21 27.43 15.34
N GLU A 9 -14.67 27.14 14.16
CA GLU A 9 -15.50 26.82 12.98
C GLU A 9 -15.98 25.35 13.00
N ASP A 10 -17.24 25.13 12.65
CA ASP A 10 -17.81 23.79 12.50
C ASP A 10 -17.00 23.01 11.45
N PRO A 11 -16.43 21.83 11.76
CA PRO A 11 -15.68 21.02 10.80
C PRO A 11 -16.51 20.60 9.57
N LEU A 12 -17.84 20.75 9.63
CA LEU A 12 -18.76 20.46 8.53
C LEU A 12 -19.33 21.70 7.84
N GLU A 13 -18.82 22.91 8.14
CA GLU A 13 -19.29 24.12 7.48
C GLU A 13 -19.16 24.02 5.95
N GLY A 14 -20.24 24.35 5.23
CA GLY A 14 -20.29 24.30 3.75
C GLY A 14 -20.64 22.94 3.16
N LEU A 15 -20.88 21.90 3.97
CA LEU A 15 -21.22 20.56 3.52
C LEU A 15 -22.47 20.52 2.62
N ASP A 16 -23.49 21.28 2.98
CA ASP A 16 -24.77 21.37 2.24
C ASP A 16 -24.73 22.29 1.01
N ARG A 17 -23.58 22.92 0.72
CA ARG A 17 -23.41 23.74 -0.50
C ARG A 17 -22.97 22.91 -1.71
N ILE A 18 -22.54 21.67 -1.47
CA ILE A 18 -22.15 20.73 -2.52
C ILE A 18 -23.42 20.01 -2.96
N ASP A 19 -23.64 19.91 -4.27
CA ASP A 19 -24.74 19.16 -4.84
C ASP A 19 -24.36 17.68 -4.89
N TRP A 20 -24.61 16.95 -3.80
CA TRP A 20 -24.21 15.55 -3.66
C TRP A 20 -25.00 14.58 -4.55
N ALA A 21 -26.18 15.00 -5.03
CA ALA A 21 -26.99 14.21 -5.95
C ALA A 21 -26.37 14.13 -7.35
N GLU A 22 -25.58 15.13 -7.74
CA GLU A 22 -24.87 15.19 -9.02
C GLU A 22 -23.49 14.50 -8.97
N LEU A 23 -23.12 13.90 -7.83
CA LEU A 23 -21.85 13.20 -7.64
C LEU A 23 -22.09 11.71 -7.45
N GLU A 24 -21.23 10.89 -8.03
CA GLU A 24 -21.26 9.44 -7.81
C GLU A 24 -20.20 8.97 -6.78
N HIS A 25 -20.56 7.91 -6.06
CA HIS A 25 -19.70 7.05 -5.24
C HIS A 25 -19.79 5.58 -5.73
N ALA A 26 -19.20 4.62 -5.02
CA ALA A 26 -19.14 3.21 -5.45
C ALA A 26 -20.48 2.55 -5.82
N TYR A 27 -21.60 3.04 -5.28
CA TYR A 27 -22.92 2.45 -5.45
C TYR A 27 -23.95 3.39 -6.11
N GLY A 28 -23.52 4.45 -6.79
CA GLY A 28 -24.40 5.44 -7.44
C GLY A 28 -24.32 6.83 -6.79
N GLU A 29 -25.43 7.55 -6.76
CA GLU A 29 -25.55 8.92 -6.22
C GLU A 29 -25.07 9.03 -4.76
N ALA A 30 -24.41 10.14 -4.42
CA ALA A 30 -23.72 10.33 -3.15
C ALA A 30 -24.50 11.15 -2.09
N GLU A 31 -25.84 11.20 -2.19
CA GLU A 31 -26.71 11.96 -1.27
C GLU A 31 -26.61 11.53 0.21
N ASP A 32 -26.13 10.32 0.46
CA ASP A 32 -25.94 9.75 1.79
C ASP A 32 -24.65 10.24 2.48
N VAL A 33 -23.63 10.63 1.71
CA VAL A 33 -22.30 11.03 2.20
C VAL A 33 -22.36 12.15 3.26
N PRO A 34 -23.17 13.23 3.10
CA PRO A 34 -23.32 14.25 4.14
C PRO A 34 -23.86 13.70 5.46
N GLY A 35 -24.79 12.74 5.40
CA GLY A 35 -25.33 12.08 6.59
C GLY A 35 -24.27 11.25 7.31
N LEU A 36 -23.45 10.53 6.55
CA LEU A 36 -22.34 9.74 7.09
C LEU A 36 -21.27 10.63 7.75
N LEU A 37 -20.88 11.74 7.10
CA LEU A 37 -19.90 12.69 7.65
C LEU A 37 -20.37 13.33 8.96
N ARG A 38 -21.66 13.69 9.07
CA ARG A 38 -22.25 14.16 10.34
C ARG A 38 -22.24 13.08 11.42
N THR A 39 -22.53 11.83 11.02
CA THR A 39 -22.60 10.69 11.95
C THR A 39 -21.25 10.39 12.60
N LEU A 40 -20.13 10.73 11.97
CA LEU A 40 -18.79 10.63 12.59
C LEU A 40 -18.64 11.46 13.89
N ARG A 41 -19.50 12.46 14.14
CA ARG A 41 -19.53 13.23 15.40
C ARG A 41 -20.61 12.76 16.38
N SER A 42 -21.32 11.67 16.08
CA SER A 42 -22.36 11.12 16.95
C SER A 42 -21.80 10.71 18.31
N ALA A 43 -22.58 10.88 19.37
CA ALA A 43 -22.24 10.34 20.69
C ALA A 43 -22.27 8.80 20.71
N ASP A 44 -23.04 8.17 19.81
CA ASP A 44 -23.12 6.71 19.68
C ASP A 44 -21.93 6.14 18.90
N ALA A 45 -21.06 5.41 19.61
CA ALA A 45 -19.89 4.76 19.03
C ALA A 45 -20.24 3.76 17.92
N LYS A 46 -21.36 3.03 18.02
CA LYS A 46 -21.76 2.08 16.98
C LYS A 46 -22.20 2.79 15.71
N ALA A 47 -22.90 3.92 15.85
CA ALA A 47 -23.27 4.76 14.71
C ALA A 47 -22.03 5.30 14.00
N ARG A 48 -21.02 5.76 14.76
CA ARG A 48 -19.73 6.23 14.20
C ARG A 48 -18.98 5.11 13.46
N GLU A 49 -18.87 3.93 14.05
CA GLU A 49 -18.21 2.78 13.43
C GLU A 49 -18.92 2.36 12.13
N ALA A 50 -20.26 2.33 12.14
CA ALA A 50 -21.05 2.03 10.95
C ALA A 50 -20.82 3.10 9.86
N ALA A 51 -20.85 4.39 10.21
CA ALA A 51 -20.61 5.47 9.26
C ALA A 51 -19.19 5.44 8.68
N HIS A 52 -18.18 5.15 9.50
CA HIS A 52 -16.80 4.99 9.02
C HIS A 52 -16.66 3.82 8.04
N ARG A 53 -17.30 2.68 8.36
CA ARG A 53 -17.31 1.51 7.49
C ARG A 53 -18.00 1.81 6.17
N GLU A 54 -19.12 2.52 6.20
CA GLU A 54 -19.88 2.91 5.02
C GLU A 54 -19.08 3.88 4.15
N LEU A 55 -18.47 4.92 4.72
CA LEU A 55 -17.56 5.81 3.99
C LEU A 55 -16.38 5.03 3.37
N SER A 56 -15.85 4.05 4.10
CA SER A 56 -14.78 3.16 3.62
C SER A 56 -15.24 2.12 2.59
N ALA A 57 -16.53 2.07 2.28
CA ALA A 57 -17.13 1.20 1.27
C ALA A 57 -17.78 1.98 0.11
N THR A 58 -17.98 3.30 0.26
CA THR A 58 -18.65 4.18 -0.71
C THR A 58 -17.64 5.12 -1.39
N ILE A 59 -17.13 6.11 -0.67
CA ILE A 59 -16.17 7.10 -1.19
C ILE A 59 -14.74 6.53 -1.32
N PHE A 60 -14.51 5.31 -0.83
CA PHE A 60 -13.33 4.52 -1.13
C PHE A 60 -13.80 3.07 -1.22
N HIS A 61 -13.62 2.38 -2.34
CA HIS A 61 -14.04 0.98 -2.45
C HIS A 61 -13.07 0.18 -3.30
N GLN A 62 -12.55 -0.91 -2.75
CA GLN A 62 -11.58 -1.80 -3.42
C GLN A 62 -10.35 -1.08 -4.03
N GLY A 63 -9.95 0.05 -3.44
CA GLY A 63 -8.82 0.85 -3.94
C GLY A 63 -9.24 1.97 -4.89
N SER A 64 -10.43 1.91 -5.47
CA SER A 64 -10.99 2.94 -6.35
C SER A 64 -11.51 4.14 -5.56
N ARG A 65 -11.47 5.29 -6.22
CA ARG A 65 -11.95 6.58 -5.77
C ARG A 65 -13.00 7.08 -6.76
N TYR A 66 -13.94 7.87 -6.27
CA TYR A 66 -15.11 8.30 -7.01
C TYR A 66 -15.25 9.82 -6.95
N GLU A 67 -16.19 10.38 -7.71
CA GLU A 67 -16.38 11.83 -7.82
C GLU A 67 -16.65 12.47 -6.47
N ALA A 68 -17.48 11.84 -5.64
CA ALA A 68 -17.76 12.30 -4.28
C ALA A 68 -16.52 12.32 -3.34
N THR A 69 -15.49 11.53 -3.64
CA THR A 69 -14.35 11.36 -2.72
C THR A 69 -13.54 12.64 -2.48
N PRO A 70 -12.98 13.32 -3.50
CA PRO A 70 -12.23 14.55 -3.28
C PRO A 70 -13.10 15.65 -2.63
N HIS A 71 -14.41 15.65 -2.85
CA HIS A 71 -15.35 16.57 -2.20
C HIS A 71 -15.51 16.30 -0.69
N ALA A 72 -15.42 15.05 -0.25
CA ALA A 72 -15.47 14.69 1.18
C ALA A 72 -14.17 15.03 1.94
N VAL A 73 -13.03 15.08 1.26
CA VAL A 73 -11.70 15.21 1.87
C VAL A 73 -11.53 16.46 2.76
N PRO A 74 -11.93 17.69 2.35
CA PRO A 74 -11.80 18.88 3.20
C PRO A 74 -12.54 18.75 4.55
N PHE A 75 -13.67 18.05 4.58
CA PHE A 75 -14.44 17.79 5.80
C PHE A 75 -13.75 16.76 6.68
N LEU A 76 -13.23 15.67 6.09
CA LEU A 76 -12.45 14.66 6.81
C LEU A 76 -11.17 15.25 7.43
N ILE A 77 -10.50 16.17 6.74
CA ILE A 77 -9.33 16.89 7.29
C ILE A 77 -9.73 17.73 8.50
N ARG A 78 -10.81 18.51 8.40
CA ARG A 78 -11.30 19.33 9.53
C ARG A 78 -11.77 18.47 10.70
N LEU A 79 -12.45 17.36 10.45
CA LEU A 79 -12.84 16.38 11.46
C LEU A 79 -11.61 15.79 12.17
N ALA A 80 -10.56 15.41 11.42
CA ALA A 80 -9.32 14.91 12.02
C ALA A 80 -8.59 15.97 12.86
N ALA A 81 -8.66 17.25 12.47
CA ALA A 81 -8.03 18.36 13.18
C ALA A 81 -8.84 18.85 14.39
N ALA A 82 -10.15 18.65 14.41
CA ALA A 82 -11.05 19.13 15.46
C ALA A 82 -10.94 18.25 16.74
N PRO A 83 -10.42 18.76 17.87
CA PRO A 83 -10.13 17.95 19.06
C PRO A 83 -11.33 17.26 19.72
N ASP A 84 -12.55 17.77 19.47
CA ASP A 84 -13.82 17.25 19.98
C ASP A 84 -14.41 16.14 19.10
N THR A 85 -13.84 15.89 17.91
CA THR A 85 -14.26 14.78 17.05
C THR A 85 -13.79 13.45 17.66
N PRO A 86 -14.68 12.46 17.87
CA PRO A 86 -14.27 11.13 18.31
C PRO A 86 -13.49 10.39 17.21
N ASP A 87 -12.70 9.38 17.59
CA ASP A 87 -12.12 8.39 16.66
C ASP A 87 -11.29 9.01 15.51
N ARG A 88 -10.58 10.12 15.77
CA ARG A 88 -9.80 10.89 14.78
C ARG A 88 -8.72 10.05 14.09
N ASP A 89 -8.19 9.03 14.76
CA ASP A 89 -7.22 8.12 14.16
C ASP A 89 -7.84 7.31 13.01
N GLN A 90 -9.12 6.92 13.11
CA GLN A 90 -9.83 6.21 12.05
C GLN A 90 -10.08 7.13 10.85
N VAL A 91 -10.37 8.41 11.08
CA VAL A 91 -10.50 9.42 10.03
C VAL A 91 -9.16 9.63 9.29
N LEU A 92 -8.05 9.71 10.03
CA LEU A 92 -6.70 9.82 9.45
C LEU A 92 -6.31 8.58 8.62
N ARG A 93 -6.66 7.38 9.08
CA ARG A 93 -6.44 6.14 8.30
C ARG A 93 -7.28 6.11 7.02
N LEU A 94 -8.53 6.61 7.08
CA LEU A 94 -9.36 6.75 5.88
C LEU A 94 -8.76 7.78 4.91
N LEU A 95 -8.29 8.93 5.39
CA LEU A 95 -7.58 9.91 4.58
C LEU A 95 -6.34 9.32 3.88
N ALA A 96 -5.58 8.45 4.55
CA ALA A 96 -4.43 7.78 3.93
C ALA A 96 -4.88 6.86 2.78
N ARG A 97 -5.92 6.05 2.99
CA ARG A 97 -6.50 5.20 1.93
C ARG A 97 -7.06 6.03 0.78
N ILE A 98 -7.72 7.14 1.10
CA ILE A 98 -8.23 8.11 0.11
C ILE A 98 -7.08 8.78 -0.65
N ALA A 99 -5.92 9.02 -0.04
CA ALA A 99 -4.80 9.64 -0.73
C ALA A 99 -4.13 8.65 -1.70
N ILE A 100 -3.82 7.43 -1.25
CA ILE A 100 -2.87 6.56 -1.97
C ILE A 100 -3.44 5.25 -2.49
N GLY A 101 -4.68 4.88 -2.14
CA GLY A 101 -5.20 3.55 -2.40
C GLY A 101 -4.78 2.57 -1.31
N TYR A 102 -4.49 1.33 -1.71
CA TYR A 102 -3.78 0.39 -0.85
C TYR A 102 -2.27 0.66 -0.93
N ASP A 103 -1.64 0.85 0.21
CA ASP A 103 -0.19 1.08 0.35
C ASP A 103 0.68 -0.01 -0.26
N GLN A 104 0.20 -1.25 -0.37
CA GLN A 104 0.86 -2.34 -1.11
C GLN A 104 1.24 -1.97 -2.56
N SER A 105 0.48 -1.07 -3.20
CA SER A 105 0.77 -0.59 -4.57
C SER A 105 1.85 0.49 -4.62
N ARG A 106 2.24 1.04 -3.47
CA ARG A 106 3.21 2.14 -3.34
C ARG A 106 4.49 1.68 -2.66
N LEU A 107 4.41 0.69 -1.76
CA LEU A 107 5.56 0.18 -1.03
C LEU A 107 6.42 -0.76 -1.90
N PRO A 108 7.75 -0.78 -1.67
CA PRO A 108 8.51 0.01 -0.69
C PRO A 108 8.95 1.39 -1.22
N TRP A 109 8.46 1.81 -2.40
CA TRP A 109 8.99 2.95 -3.14
C TRP A 109 8.38 4.30 -2.80
N GLY A 110 7.23 4.33 -2.12
CA GLY A 110 6.48 5.54 -1.84
C GLY A 110 5.65 5.98 -3.06
N VAL A 111 5.19 7.23 -3.05
CA VAL A 111 4.41 7.81 -4.16
C VAL A 111 5.34 8.62 -5.06
N ASN A 112 5.13 8.54 -6.38
CA ASN A 112 5.73 9.45 -7.35
C ASN A 112 4.63 10.32 -7.99
N PRO A 113 4.28 11.49 -7.42
CA PRO A 113 3.17 12.30 -7.91
C PRO A 113 3.38 12.83 -9.33
N ALA A 114 4.63 13.05 -9.75
CA ALA A 114 4.93 13.54 -11.10
C ALA A 114 4.62 12.48 -12.17
N GLU A 115 5.02 11.23 -11.93
CA GLU A 115 4.69 10.08 -12.78
C GLU A 115 3.19 9.82 -12.78
N TRP A 116 2.55 9.81 -11.60
CA TRP A 116 1.10 9.60 -11.50
C TRP A 116 0.30 10.66 -12.29
N ARG A 117 0.68 11.95 -12.21
CA ARG A 117 0.07 13.00 -13.03
C ARG A 117 0.30 12.81 -14.53
N THR A 118 1.47 12.29 -14.90
CA THR A 118 1.80 11.98 -16.31
C THR A 118 0.93 10.85 -16.83
N GLU A 119 0.80 9.76 -16.08
CA GLU A 119 -0.06 8.60 -16.43
C GLU A 119 -1.53 9.02 -16.64
N VAL A 120 -2.07 9.85 -15.75
CA VAL A 120 -3.45 10.36 -15.88
C VAL A 120 -3.60 11.24 -17.12
N ALA A 121 -2.63 12.13 -17.39
CA ALA A 121 -2.66 13.00 -18.57
C ALA A 121 -2.54 12.21 -19.88
N GLU A 122 -1.72 11.15 -19.90
CA GLU A 122 -1.59 10.25 -21.05
C GLU A 122 -2.87 9.45 -21.30
N LEU A 123 -3.52 8.96 -20.23
CA LEU A 123 -4.80 8.26 -20.33
C LEU A 123 -5.90 9.18 -20.91
N GLN A 124 -5.97 10.42 -20.43
CA GLN A 124 -6.87 11.45 -20.95
C GLN A 124 -6.60 11.75 -22.43
N ALA A 125 -5.33 11.94 -22.81
CA ALA A 125 -4.95 12.25 -24.18
C ALA A 125 -5.19 11.08 -25.15
N THR A 126 -5.05 9.85 -24.67
CA THR A 126 -5.32 8.63 -25.46
C THR A 126 -6.80 8.54 -25.82
N GLY A 127 -7.69 8.80 -24.87
CA GLY A 127 -9.14 8.74 -25.05
C GLY A 127 -9.67 7.34 -25.40
N ALA A 128 -10.99 7.20 -25.44
CA ALA A 128 -11.64 5.90 -25.64
C ALA A 128 -11.29 5.25 -26.99
N GLU A 129 -11.21 6.04 -28.07
CA GLU A 129 -10.85 5.55 -29.40
C GLU A 129 -9.38 5.17 -29.52
N GLY A 130 -8.47 5.92 -28.89
CA GLY A 130 -7.06 5.58 -28.86
C GLY A 130 -6.82 4.29 -28.08
N MET A 131 -7.46 4.15 -26.91
CA MET A 131 -7.33 2.95 -26.09
C MET A 131 -7.89 1.72 -26.80
N ARG A 132 -9.05 1.85 -27.46
CA ARG A 132 -9.63 0.77 -28.26
C ARG A 132 -8.66 0.27 -29.33
N ARG A 133 -8.04 1.18 -30.09
CA ARG A 133 -7.02 0.82 -31.11
C ARG A 133 -5.81 0.11 -30.50
N GLN A 134 -5.34 0.55 -29.33
CA GLN A 134 -4.22 -0.11 -28.64
C GLN A 134 -4.58 -1.52 -28.20
N LEU A 135 -5.76 -1.71 -27.62
CA LEU A 135 -6.23 -3.03 -27.19
C LEU A 135 -6.48 -3.96 -28.38
N ASP A 136 -7.07 -3.47 -29.46
CA ASP A 136 -7.26 -4.25 -30.70
C ASP A 136 -5.91 -4.73 -31.25
N ALA A 137 -4.91 -3.83 -31.34
CA ALA A 137 -3.56 -4.19 -31.78
C ALA A 137 -2.87 -5.19 -30.82
N TRP A 138 -3.09 -5.08 -29.51
CA TRP A 138 -2.55 -6.00 -28.52
C TRP A 138 -3.17 -7.41 -28.63
N VAL A 139 -4.47 -7.51 -28.94
CA VAL A 139 -5.14 -8.79 -29.25
C VAL A 139 -4.60 -9.37 -30.56
N GLU A 140 -4.42 -8.55 -31.60
CA GLU A 140 -3.88 -8.99 -32.89
C GLU A 140 -2.49 -9.60 -32.76
N ALA A 141 -1.63 -8.99 -31.94
CA ALA A 141 -0.25 -9.40 -31.67
C ALA A 141 -0.11 -10.66 -30.76
N ALA A 142 -1.20 -11.38 -30.50
CA ALA A 142 -1.13 -12.64 -29.75
C ALA A 142 -0.35 -13.72 -30.53
N PRO A 143 0.56 -14.47 -29.88
CA PRO A 143 1.41 -15.49 -30.53
C PRO A 143 0.64 -16.75 -30.93
N ASP A 144 -0.48 -17.04 -30.25
CA ASP A 144 -1.33 -18.20 -30.50
C ASP A 144 -2.81 -17.88 -30.17
N ASP A 145 -3.70 -18.81 -30.51
CA ASP A 145 -5.14 -18.63 -30.34
C ASP A 145 -5.59 -18.64 -28.88
N ALA A 146 -4.87 -19.36 -28.01
CA ALA A 146 -5.21 -19.40 -26.58
C ALA A 146 -4.98 -18.02 -25.95
N GLU A 147 -3.82 -17.42 -26.22
CA GLU A 147 -3.50 -16.07 -25.78
C GLU A 147 -4.38 -15.03 -26.47
N ARG A 148 -4.71 -15.19 -27.76
CA ARG A 148 -5.63 -14.29 -28.47
C ARG A 148 -7.00 -14.23 -27.77
N ASN A 149 -7.59 -15.39 -27.46
CA ASN A 149 -8.89 -15.48 -26.80
C ASN A 149 -8.86 -14.84 -25.41
N ARG A 150 -7.76 -15.03 -24.67
CA ARG A 150 -7.56 -14.40 -23.35
C ARG A 150 -7.47 -12.88 -23.46
N ARG A 151 -6.67 -12.36 -24.40
CA ARG A 151 -6.55 -10.90 -24.64
C ARG A 151 -7.88 -10.30 -25.08
N ASP A 152 -8.62 -10.99 -25.96
CA ASP A 152 -9.92 -10.51 -26.43
C ASP A 152 -10.96 -10.45 -25.31
N TRP A 153 -10.93 -11.42 -24.39
CA TRP A 153 -11.76 -11.35 -23.18
C TRP A 153 -11.39 -10.15 -22.30
N GLN A 154 -10.10 -9.89 -22.08
CA GLN A 154 -9.64 -8.73 -21.31
C GLN A 154 -10.07 -7.41 -21.98
N ARG A 155 -9.91 -7.31 -23.30
CA ARG A 155 -10.37 -6.15 -24.08
C ARG A 155 -11.87 -5.93 -23.97
N THR A 156 -12.67 -7.00 -24.04
CA THR A 156 -14.14 -6.93 -23.96
C THR A 156 -14.62 -6.50 -22.59
N CYS A 157 -13.94 -6.93 -21.53
CA CYS A 157 -14.25 -6.54 -20.15
C CYS A 157 -13.68 -5.19 -19.74
N TYR A 158 -12.86 -4.56 -20.58
CA TYR A 158 -12.19 -3.31 -20.25
C TYR A 158 -13.14 -2.12 -20.42
N ASP A 159 -13.42 -1.46 -19.31
CA ASP A 159 -14.23 -0.24 -19.25
C ASP A 159 -13.31 0.99 -19.16
N PHE A 160 -13.13 1.67 -20.30
CA PHE A 160 -12.25 2.84 -20.37
C PHE A 160 -12.77 4.03 -19.57
N ASP A 161 -14.07 4.30 -19.63
CA ASP A 161 -14.65 5.49 -18.99
C ASP A 161 -14.57 5.34 -17.47
N ARG A 162 -14.84 4.14 -16.95
CA ARG A 162 -14.62 3.83 -15.53
C ARG A 162 -13.15 3.95 -15.15
N HIS A 163 -12.23 3.35 -15.92
CA HIS A 163 -10.80 3.43 -15.62
C HIS A 163 -10.28 4.88 -15.61
N LEU A 164 -10.71 5.69 -16.57
CA LEU A 164 -10.37 7.11 -16.64
C LEU A 164 -10.93 7.87 -15.44
N SER A 165 -12.21 7.66 -15.10
CA SER A 165 -12.85 8.28 -13.94
C SER A 165 -12.12 7.94 -12.64
N GLU A 166 -11.81 6.65 -12.40
CA GLU A 166 -11.07 6.20 -11.23
C GLU A 166 -9.66 6.83 -11.14
N ALA A 167 -8.96 6.93 -12.28
CA ALA A 167 -7.63 7.53 -12.35
C ALA A 167 -7.67 9.03 -12.00
N VAL A 168 -8.62 9.77 -12.58
CA VAL A 168 -8.81 11.21 -12.32
C VAL A 168 -9.23 11.45 -10.87
N CYS A 169 -10.23 10.70 -10.37
CA CYS A 169 -10.71 10.83 -8.99
C CYS A 169 -9.63 10.43 -7.97
N GLY A 170 -8.81 9.42 -8.28
CA GLY A 170 -7.67 9.00 -7.48
C GLY A 170 -6.63 10.12 -7.32
N LEU A 171 -6.25 10.76 -8.42
CA LEU A 171 -5.30 11.88 -8.40
C LEU A 171 -5.89 13.13 -7.71
N ALA A 172 -7.15 13.47 -8.01
CA ALA A 172 -7.84 14.58 -7.36
C ALA A 172 -7.93 14.38 -5.83
N SER A 173 -8.18 13.13 -5.39
CA SER A 173 -8.21 12.78 -3.97
C SER A 173 -6.83 12.91 -3.32
N TYR A 174 -5.75 12.49 -4.00
CA TYR A 174 -4.38 12.69 -3.53
C TYR A 174 -4.09 14.18 -3.31
N ASP A 175 -4.38 15.02 -4.32
CA ASP A 175 -4.14 16.47 -4.24
C ASP A 175 -5.00 17.14 -3.16
N ALA A 176 -6.25 16.71 -2.99
CA ALA A 176 -7.12 17.21 -1.93
C ALA A 176 -6.58 16.91 -0.52
N VAL A 177 -6.05 15.70 -0.29
CA VAL A 177 -5.47 15.35 1.02
C VAL A 177 -4.13 16.08 1.20
N ARG A 178 -3.31 16.19 0.14
CA ARG A 178 -2.05 16.94 0.15
C ARG A 178 -2.25 18.37 0.63
N ALA A 179 -3.30 19.05 0.15
CA ALA A 179 -3.62 20.41 0.55
C ALA A 179 -3.85 20.58 2.07
N GLY A 180 -4.26 19.53 2.78
CA GLY A 180 -4.44 19.53 4.24
C GLY A 180 -3.20 19.16 5.05
N VAL A 181 -2.10 18.72 4.43
CA VAL A 181 -0.88 18.27 5.14
C VAL A 181 -0.36 19.28 6.16
N PRO A 182 -0.28 20.60 5.86
CA PRO A 182 0.17 21.59 6.84
C PRO A 182 -0.68 21.62 8.13
N ALA A 183 -1.99 21.42 8.02
CA ALA A 183 -2.90 21.40 9.17
C ALA A 183 -2.78 20.10 9.98
N LEU A 184 -2.56 18.98 9.31
CA LEU A 184 -2.45 17.65 9.95
C LEU A 184 -1.10 17.43 10.64
N CYS A 185 -0.07 18.19 10.26
CA CYS A 185 1.25 18.14 10.87
C CYS A 185 1.25 18.33 12.40
N GLY A 186 0.32 19.12 12.96
CA GLY A 186 0.19 19.32 14.40
C GLY A 186 -0.24 18.07 15.17
N LEU A 187 -0.89 17.12 14.50
CA LEU A 187 -1.40 15.88 15.11
C LEU A 187 -0.29 14.90 15.51
N LEU A 188 0.96 15.13 15.08
CA LEU A 188 2.14 14.42 15.58
C LEU A 188 2.42 14.69 17.08
N GLU A 189 1.80 15.74 17.64
CA GLU A 189 1.88 16.12 19.05
C GLU A 189 0.59 15.86 19.83
N ASP A 190 -0.39 15.21 19.20
CA ASP A 190 -1.68 14.92 19.83
C ASP A 190 -1.51 14.06 21.11
N PRO A 191 -2.29 14.30 22.17
CA PRO A 191 -2.25 13.48 23.39
C PRO A 191 -2.54 12.00 23.11
N ASP A 192 -3.40 11.69 22.13
CA ASP A 192 -3.76 10.32 21.78
C ASP A 192 -2.67 9.65 20.93
N PRO A 193 -2.04 8.54 21.41
CA PRO A 193 -1.07 7.78 20.63
C PRO A 193 -1.60 7.25 19.30
N ALA A 194 -2.89 6.88 19.22
CA ALA A 194 -3.47 6.38 17.98
C ALA A 194 -3.54 7.48 16.91
N VAL A 195 -3.86 8.72 17.32
CA VAL A 195 -3.86 9.89 16.43
C VAL A 195 -2.45 10.21 15.96
N ARG A 196 -1.45 10.19 16.86
CA ARG A 196 -0.05 10.41 16.48
C ARG A 196 0.45 9.37 15.46
N ALA A 197 0.15 8.09 15.69
CA ALA A 197 0.53 7.01 14.79
C ALA A 197 -0.11 7.18 13.41
N ALA A 198 -1.42 7.45 13.36
CA ALA A 198 -2.15 7.65 12.12
C ALA A 198 -1.69 8.91 11.36
N ALA A 199 -1.37 9.99 12.07
CA ALA A 199 -0.80 11.21 11.47
C ALA A 199 0.58 10.94 10.89
N ALA A 200 1.47 10.28 11.64
CA ALA A 200 2.81 9.92 11.16
C ALA A 200 2.75 9.03 9.92
N HIS A 201 1.88 8.02 9.90
CA HIS A 201 1.63 7.17 8.75
C HIS A 201 1.12 7.98 7.53
N LEU A 202 0.09 8.81 7.71
CA LEU A 202 -0.49 9.61 6.63
C LEU A 202 0.53 10.56 5.99
N LEU A 203 1.30 11.28 6.81
CA LEU A 203 2.23 12.29 6.33
C LEU A 203 3.37 11.72 5.47
N GLY A 204 3.73 10.44 5.66
CA GLY A 204 4.79 9.77 4.90
C GLY A 204 4.52 9.59 3.40
N TRP A 205 3.30 9.88 2.94
CA TRP A 205 2.87 9.66 1.55
C TRP A 205 2.95 10.91 0.66
N PHE A 206 3.41 12.05 1.18
CA PHE A 206 3.40 13.34 0.49
C PHE A 206 4.82 13.89 0.27
N PRO A 207 5.59 13.35 -0.69
CA PRO A 207 6.95 13.84 -0.99
C PRO A 207 6.98 15.32 -1.40
N GLU A 208 5.91 15.82 -2.03
CA GLU A 208 5.78 17.25 -2.39
C GLU A 208 5.64 18.17 -1.16
N GLU A 209 5.28 17.62 0.00
CA GLU A 209 5.16 18.34 1.27
C GLU A 209 6.29 17.99 2.26
N ALA A 210 7.36 17.36 1.77
CA ALA A 210 8.46 16.90 2.60
C ALA A 210 9.09 18.03 3.44
N ASP A 211 9.26 19.23 2.86
CA ASP A 211 9.79 20.40 3.58
C ASP A 211 8.95 20.80 4.80
N THR A 212 7.62 20.60 4.72
CA THR A 212 6.69 20.89 5.81
C THR A 212 6.65 19.75 6.84
N ALA A 213 6.62 18.50 6.37
CA ALA A 213 6.39 17.31 7.20
C ALA A 213 7.66 16.79 7.88
N LEU A 214 8.80 16.73 7.18
CA LEU A 214 10.05 16.13 7.67
C LEU A 214 10.54 16.71 9.01
N PRO A 215 10.61 18.04 9.21
CA PRO A 215 11.07 18.59 10.49
C PRO A 215 10.24 18.14 11.69
N ARG A 216 8.94 17.88 11.49
CA ARG A 216 8.03 17.43 12.55
C ARG A 216 8.08 15.93 12.74
N LEU A 217 8.16 15.16 11.65
CA LEU A 217 8.36 13.71 11.71
C LEU A 217 9.68 13.35 12.42
N LEU A 218 10.78 14.07 12.12
CA LEU A 218 12.07 13.91 12.78
C LEU A 218 12.01 14.15 14.30
N ARG A 219 11.18 15.09 14.76
CA ARG A 219 10.95 15.28 16.21
C ARG A 219 10.11 14.15 16.81
N ALA A 220 9.19 13.59 16.03
CA ALA A 220 8.29 12.53 16.47
C ALA A 220 8.96 11.15 16.55
N THR A 221 10.07 10.90 15.84
CA THR A 221 10.75 9.59 15.81
C THR A 221 11.15 9.06 17.19
N GLY A 222 11.36 9.94 18.19
CA GLY A 222 11.69 9.55 19.56
C GLY A 222 10.55 8.83 20.30
N ARG A 223 9.31 8.92 19.83
CA ARG A 223 8.13 8.35 20.50
C ARG A 223 7.16 7.63 19.56
N GLU A 224 7.31 7.80 18.25
CA GLU A 224 6.37 7.29 17.24
C GLU A 224 7.13 6.50 16.16
N PRO A 225 7.12 5.16 16.21
CA PRO A 225 7.80 4.31 15.23
C PRO A 225 7.31 4.52 13.78
N ASN A 226 6.04 4.87 13.57
CA ASN A 226 5.54 5.17 12.22
C ASN A 226 6.24 6.40 11.61
N ALA A 227 6.67 7.36 12.44
CA ALA A 227 7.39 8.54 11.97
C ALA A 227 8.78 8.17 11.42
N ILE A 228 9.43 7.14 11.97
CA ILE A 228 10.74 6.65 11.50
C ILE A 228 10.62 6.17 10.04
N VAL A 229 9.59 5.36 9.75
CA VAL A 229 9.32 4.90 8.37
C VAL A 229 8.99 6.08 7.46
N SER A 230 8.14 7.01 7.90
CA SER A 230 7.78 8.19 7.10
C SER A 230 8.96 9.10 6.79
N VAL A 231 9.93 9.26 7.71
CA VAL A 231 11.20 9.95 7.41
C VAL A 231 11.98 9.21 6.32
N GLY A 232 12.00 7.87 6.34
CA GLY A 232 12.62 7.08 5.26
C GLY A 232 11.88 7.18 3.92
N LEU A 233 10.55 7.36 3.93
CA LEU A 233 9.74 7.54 2.72
C LEU A 233 10.00 8.87 2.02
N LEU A 234 10.03 9.96 2.80
CA LEU A 234 10.13 11.34 2.31
C LEU A 234 11.58 11.87 2.22
N GLY A 235 12.46 11.34 3.06
CA GLY A 235 13.80 11.88 3.29
C GLY A 235 14.86 11.33 2.34
N GLY A 236 16.09 11.83 2.53
CA GLY A 236 17.27 11.38 1.80
C GLY A 236 18.44 10.98 2.71
N PRO A 237 19.63 10.74 2.12
CA PRO A 237 20.85 10.37 2.84
C PRO A 237 21.21 11.20 4.08
N PRO A 238 20.94 12.53 4.15
CA PRO A 238 21.22 13.33 5.34
C PRO A 238 20.52 12.87 6.63
N HIS A 239 19.48 12.04 6.56
CA HIS A 239 18.78 11.54 7.74
C HIS A 239 19.30 10.21 8.26
N ILE A 240 20.28 9.59 7.60
CA ILE A 240 20.84 8.28 8.02
C ILE A 240 21.36 8.34 9.46
N ASP A 241 22.11 9.38 9.82
CA ASP A 241 22.70 9.49 11.17
C ASP A 241 21.65 9.71 12.25
N HIS A 242 20.53 10.35 11.93
CA HIS A 242 19.40 10.49 12.84
C HIS A 242 18.65 9.17 13.05
N LEU A 243 18.53 8.35 12.00
CA LEU A 243 17.76 7.10 12.03
C LEU A 243 18.55 5.93 12.62
N ARG A 244 19.87 5.92 12.45
CA ARG A 244 20.76 4.82 12.86
C ARG A 244 20.64 4.42 14.34
N PRO A 245 20.57 5.34 15.32
CA PRO A 245 20.47 4.97 16.74
C PRO A 245 19.23 4.13 17.08
N TYR A 246 18.15 4.24 16.29
CA TYR A 246 16.92 3.48 16.53
C TYR A 246 17.07 1.98 16.23
N LEU A 247 18.13 1.54 15.55
CA LEU A 247 18.48 0.12 15.42
C LEU A 247 18.84 -0.54 16.76
N GLU A 248 19.16 0.26 17.78
CA GLU A 248 19.49 -0.20 19.13
C GLU A 248 18.33 -0.02 20.12
N ALA A 249 17.13 0.31 19.62
CA ALA A 249 15.94 0.42 20.45
C ALA A 249 15.58 -0.93 21.11
N GLN A 250 15.05 -0.88 22.34
CA GLN A 250 14.60 -2.08 23.06
C GLN A 250 13.41 -2.75 22.37
N ASP A 251 12.49 -1.93 21.86
CA ASP A 251 11.29 -2.38 21.15
C ASP A 251 11.62 -2.89 19.72
N PRO A 252 11.26 -4.14 19.38
CA PRO A 252 11.48 -4.70 18.05
C PRO A 252 10.80 -3.93 16.91
N THR A 253 9.64 -3.33 17.16
CA THR A 253 8.91 -2.55 16.14
C THR A 253 9.71 -1.32 15.73
N THR A 254 10.27 -0.60 16.71
CA THR A 254 11.12 0.57 16.51
C THR A 254 12.40 0.23 15.75
N ARG A 255 13.06 -0.88 16.10
CA ARG A 255 14.24 -1.34 15.35
C ARG A 255 13.91 -1.68 13.91
N CYS A 256 12.80 -2.40 13.69
CA CYS A 256 12.35 -2.74 12.34
C CYS A 256 11.97 -1.49 11.53
N ALA A 257 11.32 -0.50 12.16
CA ALA A 257 11.01 0.79 11.54
C ALA A 257 12.29 1.53 11.08
N ALA A 258 13.33 1.51 11.92
CA ALA A 258 14.63 2.09 11.59
C ALA A 258 15.29 1.35 10.42
N ALA A 259 15.27 0.02 10.45
CA ALA A 259 15.80 -0.80 9.37
C ALA A 259 15.07 -0.56 8.03
N LEU A 260 13.74 -0.42 8.05
CA LEU A 260 12.91 -0.08 6.88
C LEU A 260 13.29 1.29 6.30
N ALA A 261 13.46 2.30 7.16
CA ALA A 261 13.87 3.62 6.72
C ALA A 261 15.29 3.61 6.14
N LEU A 262 16.24 2.95 6.82
CA LEU A 262 17.63 2.89 6.42
C LEU A 262 17.86 2.13 5.11
N ILE A 263 17.21 0.96 4.93
CA ILE A 263 17.34 0.21 3.67
C ILE A 263 16.83 1.03 2.49
N ARG A 264 15.73 1.76 2.68
CA ARG A 264 15.19 2.65 1.66
C ARG A 264 16.18 3.75 1.29
N LEU A 265 16.85 4.35 2.28
CA LEU A 265 17.92 5.34 2.08
C LEU A 265 19.25 4.75 1.54
N GLY A 266 19.29 3.46 1.21
CA GLY A 266 20.46 2.83 0.58
C GLY A 266 21.41 2.13 1.55
N VAL A 267 21.08 2.05 2.84
CA VAL A 267 21.92 1.41 3.85
C VAL A 267 21.63 -0.09 3.87
N THR A 268 22.55 -0.89 3.33
CA THR A 268 22.42 -2.36 3.21
C THR A 268 23.42 -3.12 4.09
N GLU A 269 23.80 -2.54 5.23
CA GLU A 269 24.70 -3.20 6.18
C GLU A 269 24.04 -4.43 6.81
N PRO A 270 24.83 -5.44 7.25
CA PRO A 270 24.29 -6.70 7.78
C PRO A 270 23.28 -6.51 8.91
N ARG A 271 23.49 -5.53 9.80
CA ARG A 271 22.57 -5.22 10.90
C ARG A 271 21.17 -4.85 10.40
N VAL A 272 21.08 -3.97 9.41
CA VAL A 272 19.81 -3.53 8.81
C VAL A 272 19.12 -4.70 8.13
N VAL A 273 19.86 -5.42 7.29
CA VAL A 273 19.33 -6.54 6.50
C VAL A 273 18.80 -7.66 7.43
N MET A 274 19.54 -7.98 8.49
CA MET A 274 19.14 -9.04 9.42
C MET A 274 17.95 -8.64 10.30
N GLU A 275 17.81 -7.37 10.68
CA GLU A 275 16.63 -6.90 11.40
C GLU A 275 15.36 -7.05 10.55
N LEU A 276 15.43 -6.75 9.24
CA LEU A 276 14.32 -6.95 8.31
C LEU A 276 14.02 -8.44 8.05
N ALA A 277 15.04 -9.28 7.96
CA ALA A 277 14.87 -10.72 7.78
C ALA A 277 14.15 -11.36 8.98
N ALA A 278 14.40 -10.85 10.19
CA ALA A 278 13.79 -11.28 11.44
C ALA A 278 12.54 -10.46 11.85
N ALA A 279 11.97 -9.69 10.94
CA ALA A 279 10.89 -8.75 11.25
C ALA A 279 9.69 -9.42 11.96
N PRO A 280 9.13 -8.75 12.99
CA PRO A 280 7.91 -9.23 13.65
C PRO A 280 6.73 -9.19 12.68
N ALA A 281 5.70 -10.00 12.95
CA ALA A 281 4.55 -10.12 12.05
C ALA A 281 3.75 -8.80 11.94
N LYS A 282 3.58 -8.09 13.06
CA LYS A 282 2.79 -6.85 13.14
C LYS A 282 3.52 -5.79 13.95
N GLY A 283 3.18 -4.52 13.74
CA GLY A 283 3.65 -3.45 14.64
C GLY A 283 3.49 -2.00 14.13
N LEU A 284 3.43 -1.78 12.81
CA LEU A 284 3.28 -0.45 12.21
C LEU A 284 1.96 -0.34 11.46
N LEU A 285 1.53 0.86 11.08
CA LEU A 285 0.30 1.04 10.29
C LEU A 285 0.48 0.75 8.79
N PHE A 286 1.73 0.66 8.34
CA PHE A 286 2.08 0.33 6.95
C PHE A 286 1.75 -1.13 6.60
N LEU A 287 1.41 -1.34 5.34
CA LEU A 287 0.96 -2.60 4.76
C LEU A 287 -0.17 -3.23 5.57
N SER A 288 -1.16 -2.42 5.95
CA SER A 288 -2.29 -2.85 6.79
C SER A 288 -1.88 -3.55 8.10
N GLY A 289 -0.71 -3.24 8.64
CA GLY A 289 -0.19 -3.90 9.84
C GLY A 289 0.80 -5.02 9.60
N ASP A 290 0.99 -5.50 8.37
CA ASP A 290 1.92 -6.59 8.04
C ASP A 290 3.36 -6.08 7.95
N LEU A 291 3.98 -5.93 9.11
CA LEU A 291 5.35 -5.44 9.24
C LEU A 291 6.36 -6.39 8.60
N ARG A 292 6.12 -7.70 8.68
CA ARG A 292 7.00 -8.70 8.06
C ARG A 292 6.92 -8.65 6.55
N GLY A 293 5.71 -8.61 5.99
CA GLY A 293 5.51 -8.46 4.56
C GLY A 293 6.20 -7.22 4.03
N TYR A 294 6.09 -6.09 4.74
CA TYR A 294 6.76 -4.86 4.33
C TYR A 294 8.30 -4.96 4.42
N ALA A 295 8.83 -5.55 5.48
CA ALA A 295 10.27 -5.78 5.61
C ALA A 295 10.83 -6.64 4.48
N TRP A 296 10.12 -7.71 4.12
CA TRP A 296 10.56 -8.64 3.07
C TRP A 296 10.39 -8.05 1.68
N LEU A 297 9.32 -7.28 1.42
CA LEU A 297 9.20 -6.46 0.20
C LEU A 297 10.39 -5.51 0.05
N SER A 298 10.80 -4.85 1.14
CA SER A 298 11.92 -3.91 1.15
C SER A 298 13.27 -4.59 0.91
N LEU A 299 13.46 -5.82 1.41
CA LEU A 299 14.62 -6.65 1.09
C LEU A 299 14.61 -7.08 -0.39
N ALA A 300 13.47 -7.55 -0.89
CA ALA A 300 13.31 -8.01 -2.26
C ALA A 300 13.59 -6.90 -3.29
N ALA A 301 13.16 -5.67 -2.99
CA ALA A 301 13.46 -4.47 -3.76
C ALA A 301 14.97 -4.15 -3.87
N ARG A 302 15.81 -4.77 -3.03
CA ARG A 302 17.27 -4.63 -3.02
C ARG A 302 17.97 -5.99 -3.07
N HIS A 303 17.35 -6.99 -3.72
CA HIS A 303 17.85 -8.36 -3.75
C HIS A 303 19.30 -8.49 -4.26
N ASP A 304 19.78 -7.57 -5.10
CA ASP A 304 21.17 -7.50 -5.58
C ASP A 304 22.19 -7.09 -4.48
N ARG A 305 21.71 -6.53 -3.36
CA ARG A 305 22.50 -6.07 -2.21
C ARG A 305 22.23 -6.84 -0.93
N VAL A 306 21.35 -7.84 -0.96
CA VAL A 306 21.01 -8.66 0.21
C VAL A 306 21.91 -9.89 0.26
N GLY A 307 22.60 -10.06 1.39
CA GLY A 307 23.46 -11.21 1.63
C GLY A 307 22.70 -12.53 1.78
N VAL A 308 23.39 -13.63 1.50
CA VAL A 308 22.84 -14.99 1.51
C VAL A 308 22.23 -15.41 2.86
N GLU A 309 22.80 -14.94 3.98
CA GLU A 309 22.35 -15.26 5.35
C GLU A 309 20.94 -14.71 5.64
N ALA A 310 20.61 -13.55 5.05
CA ALA A 310 19.29 -12.95 5.19
C ALA A 310 18.24 -13.73 4.40
N VAL A 311 18.58 -14.18 3.19
CA VAL A 311 17.72 -15.07 2.39
C VAL A 311 17.46 -16.37 3.15
N ASP A 312 18.49 -16.97 3.74
CA ASP A 312 18.35 -18.20 4.53
C ASP A 312 17.49 -17.99 5.78
N THR A 313 17.55 -16.80 6.39
CA THR A 313 16.72 -16.41 7.53
C THR A 313 15.26 -16.23 7.12
N VAL A 314 14.99 -15.50 6.03
CA VAL A 314 13.63 -15.32 5.46
C VAL A 314 13.00 -16.68 5.16
N LEU A 315 13.71 -17.57 4.45
CA LEU A 315 13.21 -18.91 4.13
C LEU A 315 12.95 -19.76 5.38
N SER A 316 13.80 -19.65 6.40
CA SER A 316 13.61 -20.37 7.66
C SER A 316 12.44 -19.86 8.48
N THR A 317 12.17 -18.57 8.43
CA THR A 317 10.99 -17.97 9.07
C THR A 317 9.73 -18.37 8.33
N MET A 318 9.73 -18.28 6.99
CA MET A 318 8.59 -18.65 6.15
C MET A 318 8.17 -20.11 6.35
N SER A 319 9.13 -21.04 6.45
CA SER A 319 8.82 -22.47 6.65
C SER A 319 8.16 -22.81 8.01
N ARG A 320 8.06 -21.83 8.92
CA ARG A 320 7.44 -21.99 10.25
C ARG A 320 6.14 -21.18 10.39
N MET A 321 5.67 -20.55 9.32
CA MET A 321 4.45 -19.74 9.36
C MET A 321 3.23 -20.63 9.14
N ASP A 322 2.32 -20.64 10.10
CA ASP A 322 1.03 -21.35 10.01
C ASP A 322 -0.04 -20.53 9.26
N ASP A 323 0.19 -19.24 9.13
CA ASP A 323 -0.60 -18.24 8.42
C ASP A 323 0.38 -17.42 7.58
N LEU A 324 0.36 -17.65 6.27
CA LEU A 324 0.99 -16.75 5.32
C LEU A 324 -0.04 -15.67 4.99
N GLY A 325 0.22 -14.41 5.35
CA GLY A 325 -0.44 -13.25 4.75
C GLY A 325 -0.07 -13.15 3.27
N THR A 326 -0.78 -13.86 2.40
CA THR A 326 -0.14 -14.91 1.58
C THR A 326 0.53 -14.48 0.30
N PHE A 327 0.12 -13.37 -0.32
CA PHE A 327 0.58 -13.05 -1.68
C PHE A 327 1.83 -12.18 -1.68
N THR A 328 1.81 -11.15 -0.84
CA THR A 328 2.90 -10.17 -0.75
C THR A 328 4.20 -10.81 -0.26
N VAL A 329 4.11 -11.66 0.76
CA VAL A 329 5.25 -12.42 1.29
C VAL A 329 5.81 -13.38 0.24
N VAL A 330 4.97 -14.12 -0.47
CA VAL A 330 5.41 -15.07 -1.50
C VAL A 330 6.07 -14.35 -2.67
N ALA A 331 5.46 -13.26 -3.17
CA ALA A 331 6.05 -12.45 -4.23
C ALA A 331 7.42 -11.88 -3.82
N ALA A 332 7.55 -11.38 -2.58
CA ALA A 332 8.81 -10.87 -2.06
C ALA A 332 9.88 -11.97 -1.96
N VAL A 333 9.52 -13.17 -1.48
CA VAL A 333 10.46 -14.31 -1.38
C VAL A 333 10.92 -14.77 -2.76
N LEU A 334 10.00 -14.90 -3.72
CA LEU A 334 10.35 -15.27 -5.09
C LEU A 334 11.30 -14.24 -5.70
N GLN A 335 11.02 -12.95 -5.55
CA GLN A 335 11.91 -11.87 -5.97
C GLN A 335 13.28 -11.93 -5.30
N LEU A 336 13.33 -12.20 -4.00
CA LEU A 336 14.59 -12.28 -3.25
C LEU A 336 15.45 -13.48 -3.67
N VAL A 337 14.82 -14.61 -4.03
CA VAL A 337 15.50 -15.88 -4.31
C VAL A 337 15.85 -16.04 -5.78
N PHE A 338 14.98 -15.57 -6.68
CA PHE A 338 15.16 -15.73 -8.13
C PHE A 338 15.65 -14.44 -8.82
N GLY A 339 15.39 -13.26 -8.25
CA GLY A 339 15.77 -11.95 -8.79
C GLY A 339 14.97 -11.52 -10.02
N ARG A 340 14.66 -12.44 -10.94
CA ARG A 340 13.77 -12.23 -12.09
C ARG A 340 13.11 -13.55 -12.49
N PRO A 341 11.89 -13.52 -13.07
CA PRO A 341 11.29 -14.71 -13.67
C PRO A 341 12.23 -15.34 -14.70
N ALA A 342 12.39 -16.66 -14.65
CA ALA A 342 13.20 -17.39 -15.60
C ALA A 342 12.34 -17.83 -16.79
N ASP A 343 12.79 -17.56 -18.01
CA ASP A 343 12.11 -18.00 -19.22
C ASP A 343 13.13 -18.60 -20.22
N PRO A 344 13.13 -19.93 -20.45
CA PRO A 344 12.28 -20.93 -19.78
C PRO A 344 12.70 -21.19 -18.33
N LEU A 345 11.79 -21.76 -17.52
CA LEU A 345 12.10 -22.23 -16.17
C LEU A 345 13.10 -23.40 -16.24
N PRO A 346 14.26 -23.35 -15.54
CA PRO A 346 15.24 -24.45 -15.53
C PRO A 346 14.68 -25.71 -14.87
N PRO A 347 15.19 -26.92 -15.19
CA PRO A 347 14.89 -28.12 -14.43
C PRO A 347 15.24 -27.97 -12.94
N PHE A 348 14.44 -28.58 -12.06
CA PHE A 348 14.59 -28.45 -10.61
C PHE A 348 16.00 -28.76 -10.06
N PRO A 349 16.74 -29.78 -10.54
CA PRO A 349 18.12 -30.04 -10.11
C PRO A 349 19.12 -28.93 -10.46
N GLU A 350 18.85 -28.13 -11.50
CA GLU A 350 19.70 -27.04 -11.97
C GLU A 350 19.49 -25.75 -11.16
N LEU A 351 18.39 -25.64 -10.42
CA LEU A 351 18.15 -24.53 -9.50
C LEU A 351 19.22 -24.47 -8.40
N THR A 352 19.48 -23.27 -7.87
CA THR A 352 20.35 -23.12 -6.69
C THR A 352 19.73 -23.79 -5.45
N VAL A 353 20.55 -24.07 -4.44
CA VAL A 353 20.08 -24.65 -3.15
C VAL A 353 18.91 -23.84 -2.55
N ARG A 354 18.98 -22.50 -2.63
CA ARG A 354 17.94 -21.61 -2.10
C ARG A 354 16.68 -21.59 -2.94
N GLN A 355 16.81 -21.59 -4.26
CA GLN A 355 15.66 -21.71 -5.18
C GLN A 355 14.92 -23.02 -4.96
N ARG A 356 15.63 -24.15 -4.88
CA ARG A 356 15.02 -25.45 -4.56
C ARG A 356 14.31 -25.43 -3.21
N ARG A 357 14.93 -24.81 -2.19
CA ARG A 357 14.33 -24.68 -0.86
C ARG A 357 13.05 -23.84 -0.90
N ALA A 358 13.06 -22.71 -1.60
CA ALA A 358 11.89 -21.84 -1.76
C ALA A 358 10.75 -22.59 -2.46
N VAL A 359 11.03 -23.27 -3.58
CA VAL A 359 10.03 -24.08 -4.31
C VAL A 359 9.42 -25.16 -3.41
N ARG A 360 10.23 -25.87 -2.62
CA ARG A 360 9.72 -26.88 -1.66
C ARG A 360 8.87 -26.27 -0.56
N ILE A 361 9.26 -25.12 -0.01
CA ILE A 361 8.44 -24.40 0.97
C ILE A 361 7.08 -24.02 0.35
N LEU A 362 7.06 -23.51 -0.89
CA LEU A 362 5.82 -23.18 -1.61
C LEU A 362 4.93 -24.41 -1.83
N ALA A 363 5.54 -25.56 -2.17
CA ALA A 363 4.85 -26.82 -2.40
C ALA A 363 4.27 -27.47 -1.12
N ASP A 364 4.73 -27.06 0.06
CA ASP A 364 4.25 -27.53 1.37
C ASP A 364 3.28 -26.54 2.04
N LEU A 365 2.90 -25.45 1.37
CA LEU A 365 1.90 -24.50 1.89
C LEU A 365 0.50 -25.10 1.95
N ASP A 366 -0.37 -24.51 2.79
CA ASP A 366 -1.77 -24.94 2.92
C ASP A 366 -2.45 -24.98 1.53
N PRO A 367 -3.00 -26.14 1.11
CA PRO A 367 -3.70 -26.30 -0.16
C PRO A 367 -4.86 -25.31 -0.38
N ARG A 368 -5.42 -24.71 0.68
CA ARG A 368 -6.47 -23.68 0.56
C ARG A 368 -5.97 -22.42 -0.15
N LEU A 369 -4.67 -22.12 -0.07
CA LEU A 369 -4.07 -20.94 -0.71
C LEU A 369 -4.09 -21.06 -2.24
N TRP A 370 -3.91 -22.28 -2.75
CA TRP A 370 -3.91 -22.62 -4.17
C TRP A 370 -5.28 -22.50 -4.84
N ARG A 371 -6.36 -22.28 -4.06
CA ARG A 371 -7.70 -22.00 -4.59
C ARG A 371 -7.89 -20.53 -4.98
N TRP A 372 -7.02 -19.64 -4.52
CA TRP A 372 -7.12 -18.22 -4.81
C TRP A 372 -6.41 -17.89 -6.12
N VAL A 373 -7.14 -17.35 -7.09
CA VAL A 373 -6.58 -16.96 -8.40
C VAL A 373 -5.38 -16.05 -8.22
N ASN A 374 -5.46 -15.04 -7.35
CA ASN A 374 -4.37 -14.12 -7.04
C ASN A 374 -3.08 -14.82 -6.59
N PHE A 375 -3.19 -15.93 -5.84
CA PHE A 375 -2.03 -16.73 -5.45
C PHE A 375 -1.38 -17.38 -6.66
N THR A 376 -2.19 -18.09 -7.45
CA THR A 376 -1.72 -18.83 -8.62
C THR A 376 -1.14 -17.88 -9.68
N GLU A 377 -1.66 -16.66 -9.80
CA GLU A 377 -1.10 -15.63 -10.68
C GLU A 377 0.29 -15.16 -10.23
N VAL A 378 0.52 -15.02 -8.92
CA VAL A 378 1.87 -14.74 -8.40
C VAL A 378 2.81 -15.87 -8.80
N ILE A 379 2.44 -17.14 -8.58
CA ILE A 379 3.29 -18.29 -8.94
C ILE A 379 3.57 -18.34 -10.44
N ARG A 380 2.52 -18.18 -11.26
CA ARG A 380 2.58 -18.18 -12.72
C ARG A 380 3.47 -17.07 -13.28
N TYR A 381 3.44 -15.86 -12.69
CA TYR A 381 4.31 -14.76 -13.09
C TYR A 381 5.80 -15.13 -13.00
N TRP A 382 6.16 -16.03 -12.08
CA TRP A 382 7.53 -16.54 -11.91
C TRP A 382 7.84 -17.76 -12.79
N ASN A 383 6.95 -18.12 -13.72
CA ASN A 383 7.01 -19.30 -14.58
C ASN A 383 7.10 -20.63 -13.81
N LEU A 384 6.75 -20.63 -12.52
CA LEU A 384 6.61 -21.85 -11.74
C LEU A 384 5.25 -22.49 -12.03
N PRO A 385 5.12 -23.84 -11.91
CA PRO A 385 3.82 -24.51 -11.98
C PRO A 385 2.85 -23.91 -10.96
N ASP A 386 1.68 -23.46 -11.44
CA ASP A 386 0.66 -22.76 -10.67
C ASP A 386 -0.47 -23.67 -10.17
N ASP A 387 -0.39 -24.96 -10.47
CA ASP A 387 -1.09 -26.04 -9.80
C ASP A 387 -0.21 -26.69 -8.71
N LEU A 388 -0.82 -27.06 -7.57
CA LEU A 388 -0.10 -27.62 -6.43
C LEU A 388 0.55 -28.96 -6.76
N GLU A 389 -0.14 -29.87 -7.45
CA GLU A 389 0.39 -31.19 -7.78
C GLU A 389 1.50 -31.08 -8.82
N GLU A 390 1.35 -30.19 -9.80
CA GLU A 390 2.40 -29.90 -10.76
C GLU A 390 3.64 -29.29 -10.09
N LEU A 391 3.47 -28.35 -9.13
CA LEU A 391 4.59 -27.78 -8.39
C LEU A 391 5.28 -28.85 -7.53
N ARG A 392 4.51 -29.74 -6.87
CA ARG A 392 5.06 -30.85 -6.08
C ARG A 392 5.83 -31.82 -6.96
N ALA A 393 5.31 -32.18 -8.13
CA ALA A 393 6.00 -33.01 -9.10
C ALA A 393 7.30 -32.36 -9.58
N TYR A 394 7.27 -31.07 -9.94
CA TYR A 394 8.45 -30.29 -10.28
C TYR A 394 9.48 -30.25 -9.15
N ALA A 395 9.04 -30.15 -7.89
CA ALA A 395 9.88 -30.12 -6.70
C ALA A 395 10.45 -31.49 -6.26
N GLU A 396 10.15 -32.55 -7.03
CA GLU A 396 10.46 -33.96 -6.72
C GLU A 396 9.86 -34.41 -5.38
N LEU A 397 8.65 -33.94 -5.05
CA LEU A 397 7.89 -34.29 -3.85
C LEU A 397 6.75 -35.26 -4.18
N PRO A 398 6.33 -36.12 -3.23
CA PRO A 398 5.15 -36.95 -3.40
C PRO A 398 3.88 -36.09 -3.48
N ALA A 399 2.84 -36.59 -4.15
CA ALA A 399 1.53 -35.93 -4.25
C ALA A 399 0.97 -35.48 -2.88
N ALA A 400 0.22 -34.38 -2.84
CA ALA A 400 -0.41 -33.93 -1.59
C ALA A 400 -1.47 -34.96 -1.14
N ARG A 401 -1.53 -35.22 0.17
CA ARG A 401 -2.48 -36.19 0.75
C ARG A 401 -3.79 -35.55 1.14
#